data_AF-A0A821VNF0-F1
#
_entry.id   AF-A0A821VNF0-F1
#
_cell.length_a   1.000
_cell.length_b   1.000
_cell.length_c   1.000
_cell.angle_alpha   90.00
_cell.angle_beta   90.00
_cell.angle_gamma   90.00
#
_symmetry.space_group_name_H-M   'P 1'
#
loop_
_entity.id
_entity.type
_entity.pdbx_description
1 polymer ?
#
loop_
_entity_poly.entity_id
_entity_poly.type
_entity_poly.pdbx_seq_one_letter_code
_entity_poly.pdbx_strand_id
1 'polypeptide(L)' 'GIEAESTGVPSANSGHEHWPEVQWQSYVCGVRALKNAFHVSTSCVMGHKEIAVPSGRKIDPNFSIDEFRAALD' A
#
# COMPACT_ATOMS: atom_id res chain seq x y z
N GLY A 1 -3.59 -9.48 -4.86
CA GLY A 1 -2.63 -8.40 -5.10
C GLY A 1 -1.29 -8.84 -4.59
N ILE A 2 -0.38 -7.91 -4.35
CA ILE A 2 0.68 -8.14 -3.36
C ILE A 2 0.03 -7.74 -2.02
N GLU A 3 -0.17 -8.72 -1.14
CA GLU A 3 -0.89 -8.52 0.11
C GLU A 3 0.05 -7.98 1.19
N ALA A 4 -0.47 -7.07 2.01
CA ALA A 4 0.26 -6.25 2.96
C ALA A 4 -0.31 -6.44 4.38
N GLU A 5 -0.16 -7.64 4.93
CA GLU A 5 -0.68 -8.01 6.26
C GLU A 5 0.43 -8.10 7.32
N SER A 6 1.03 -6.96 7.69
CA SER A 6 1.81 -6.90 8.93
C SER A 6 0.89 -6.66 10.12
N THR A 7 1.00 -7.46 11.20
CA THR A 7 0.16 -7.35 12.40
C THR A 7 0.64 -6.31 13.44
N GLY A 8 1.63 -5.47 13.11
CA GLY A 8 2.20 -4.44 13.99
C GLY A 8 1.18 -3.36 14.37
N VAL A 9 0.59 -3.52 15.56
CA VAL A 9 -0.41 -2.66 16.20
C VAL A 9 0.16 -1.25 16.47
N PRO A 10 -0.62 -0.14 16.31
CA PRO A 10 -2.04 -0.07 15.99
C PRO A 10 -2.36 0.35 14.54
N SER A 11 -3.56 -0.08 14.12
CA SER A 11 -4.22 0.11 12.82
C SER A 11 -4.62 1.55 12.46
N ALA A 12 -3.94 2.56 12.99
CA ALA A 12 -4.18 3.91 12.54
C ALA A 12 -3.59 4.04 11.14
N ASN A 13 -4.26 4.77 10.26
CA ASN A 13 -3.77 5.14 8.94
C ASN A 13 -2.58 6.12 9.09
N SER A 14 -1.56 5.74 9.86
CA SER A 14 -0.46 6.55 10.38
C SER A 14 0.85 6.02 9.83
N GLY A 15 1.24 6.60 8.69
CA GLY A 15 2.52 6.30 8.07
C GLY A 15 2.73 4.83 7.65
N HIS A 16 3.96 4.50 7.25
CA HIS A 16 4.49 3.13 7.21
C HIS A 16 5.28 2.78 8.48
N GLU A 17 5.21 3.62 9.52
CA GLU A 17 6.05 3.57 10.73
C GLU A 17 6.00 2.24 11.50
N HIS A 18 4.93 1.46 11.32
CA HIS A 18 4.74 0.13 11.95
C HIS A 18 5.29 -1.03 11.11
N TRP A 19 5.82 -0.74 9.92
CA TRP A 19 6.47 -1.71 9.07
C TRP A 19 7.98 -1.64 9.24
N PRO A 20 8.69 -2.78 9.34
CA PRO A 20 10.14 -2.78 9.22
C PRO A 20 10.57 -2.08 7.92
N GLU A 21 11.57 -1.20 7.99
CA GLU A 21 12.03 -0.42 6.84
C GLU A 21 12.37 -1.30 5.64
N VAL A 22 13.00 -2.47 5.88
CA VAL A 22 13.32 -3.44 4.84
C VAL A 22 12.07 -3.97 4.11
N GLN A 23 10.97 -4.17 4.83
CA GLN A 23 9.71 -4.60 4.26
C GLN A 23 9.08 -3.49 3.42
N TRP A 24 9.05 -2.26 3.96
CA TRP A 24 8.56 -1.09 3.24
C TRP A 24 9.33 -0.86 1.93
N GLN A 25 10.66 -0.81 2.00
CA GLN A 25 11.51 -0.58 0.83
C GLN A 25 11.40 -1.69 -0.21
N SER A 26 11.34 -2.96 0.24
CA SER A 26 11.12 -4.09 -0.68
C SER A 26 9.79 -3.95 -1.40
N TYR A 27 8.74 -3.56 -0.69
CA TYR A 27 7.41 -3.41 -1.26
C TYR A 27 7.32 -2.24 -2.25
N VAL A 28 7.84 -1.06 -1.88
CA VAL A 28 7.92 0.12 -2.77
C VAL A 28 8.72 -0.22 -4.03
N CYS A 29 9.88 -0.88 -3.90
CA CYS A 29 10.69 -1.27 -5.06
C CYS A 29 9.94 -2.22 -6.01
N GLY A 30 9.29 -3.25 -5.46
CA GLY A 30 8.52 -4.22 -6.25
C GLY A 30 7.35 -3.58 -6.99
N VAL A 31 6.56 -2.76 -6.30
CA VAL A 31 5.40 -2.09 -6.92
C VAL A 31 5.84 -1.04 -7.95
N ARG A 32 6.92 -0.29 -7.69
CA ARG A 32 7.47 0.65 -8.67
C ARG A 32 7.94 -0.07 -9.94
N ALA A 33 8.59 -1.22 -9.81
CA ALA A 33 9.01 -2.03 -10.94
C ALA A 33 7.81 -2.50 -11.78
N LEU A 34 6.74 -2.98 -11.13
CA LEU A 34 5.50 -3.39 -11.81
C LEU A 34 4.80 -2.22 -12.50
N LYS A 35 4.63 -1.09 -11.80
CA LYS A 35 4.05 0.16 -12.34
C LYS A 35 4.75 0.54 -13.65
N ASN A 36 6.08 0.54 -13.65
CA ASN A 36 6.90 0.90 -14.80
C ASN A 36 6.79 -0.13 -15.93
N ALA A 37 6.83 -1.43 -15.60
CA ALA A 37 6.76 -2.50 -16.60
C ALA A 37 5.41 -2.56 -17.33
N PHE A 38 4.31 -2.21 -16.65
CA PHE A 38 2.96 -2.26 -17.20
C PHE A 38 2.40 -0.89 -17.60
N HIS A 39 3.19 0.18 -17.49
CA HIS A 39 2.78 1.56 -17.81
C HIS A 39 1.49 2.00 -17.08
N VAL A 40 1.38 1.60 -15.81
CA VAL A 40 0.21 1.90 -14.97
C VAL A 40 0.44 3.23 -14.24
N SER A 41 -0.60 4.07 -14.16
CA SER A 41 -0.55 5.31 -13.38
C SER A 41 -0.48 5.02 -11.88
N THR A 42 0.22 5.86 -11.11
CA THR A 42 0.22 5.81 -9.64
C THR A 42 -1.19 5.89 -9.07
N SER A 43 -2.12 6.55 -9.76
CA SER A 43 -3.55 6.62 -9.37
C SER A 43 -4.26 5.26 -9.39
N CYS A 44 -3.74 4.27 -10.11
CA CYS A 44 -4.28 2.90 -10.14
C CYS A 44 -3.72 2.03 -9.02
N VAL A 45 -2.74 2.50 -8.26
CA VAL A 45 -2.26 1.84 -7.04
C VAL A 45 -3.22 2.21 -5.92
N MET A 46 -4.11 1.27 -5.59
CA MET A 46 -5.20 1.49 -4.63
C MET A 46 -5.11 0.50 -3.47
N GLY A 47 -5.50 0.96 -2.29
CA GLY A 47 -5.69 0.13 -1.12
C GLY A 47 -6.94 -0.74 -1.26
N HIS A 48 -6.95 -1.89 -0.61
CA HIS A 48 -8.07 -2.83 -0.67
C HIS A 48 -9.39 -2.21 -0.18
N LYS A 49 -9.32 -1.37 0.86
CA LYS A 49 -10.44 -0.57 1.37
C LYS A 49 -11.05 0.40 0.35
N GLU A 50 -10.25 0.91 -0.60
CA GLU A 50 -10.71 1.87 -1.62
C GLU A 50 -11.50 1.18 -2.74
N ILE A 51 -11.21 -0.09 -3.02
CA ILE A 51 -11.83 -0.84 -4.13
C ILE A 51 -12.83 -1.91 -3.68
N ALA A 52 -12.95 -2.17 -2.38
CA ALA A 52 -13.80 -3.22 -1.87
C ALA A 52 -15.29 -2.93 -2.09
N VAL A 53 -15.98 -3.92 -2.67
CA VAL A 53 -17.45 -3.94 -2.77
C VAL A 53 -18.00 -5.07 -1.87
N PRO A 54 -19.04 -4.84 -1.04
CA PRO A 54 -19.58 -3.52 -0.70
C PRO A 54 -18.55 -2.64 0.02
N SER A 55 -18.71 -1.32 -0.12
CA SER A 55 -17.84 -0.34 0.55
C SER A 55 -17.86 -0.55 2.07
N GLY A 56 -16.72 -0.38 2.72
CA GLY A 56 -16.54 -0.61 4.16
C GLY A 56 -16.32 -2.07 4.58
N ARG A 57 -16.41 -3.05 3.66
CA ARG A 57 -16.12 -4.47 3.97
C ARG A 57 -14.64 -4.71 4.32
N LYS A 58 -13.74 -3.89 3.80
CA LYS A 58 -12.29 -4.00 3.98
C LYS A 58 -11.75 -2.72 4.59
N ILE A 59 -10.71 -2.89 5.41
CA ILE A 59 -10.07 -1.81 6.18
C ILE A 59 -8.58 -1.67 5.87
N ASP A 60 -7.99 -2.68 5.24
CA ASP A 60 -6.60 -2.73 4.82
C ASP A 60 -6.33 -1.91 3.54
N PRO A 61 -5.10 -1.44 3.30
CA PRO A 61 -3.89 -1.63 4.10
C PRO A 61 -3.89 -0.81 5.40
N ASN A 62 -3.00 -1.18 6.32
CA ASN A 62 -2.77 -0.53 7.60
C ASN A 62 -1.66 0.55 7.57
N PHE A 63 -1.25 1.00 6.38
CA PHE A 63 -0.37 2.14 6.17
C PHE A 63 -1.07 3.23 5.37
N SER A 64 -0.50 4.43 5.34
CA SER A 64 -1.00 5.55 4.52
C SER A 64 -0.83 5.28 3.02
N ILE A 65 -1.95 5.12 2.30
CA ILE A 65 -1.90 4.92 0.84
C ILE A 65 -1.34 6.14 0.10
N ASP A 66 -1.54 7.33 0.65
CA ASP A 66 -1.05 8.58 0.05
C ASP A 66 0.47 8.68 0.19
N GLU A 67 1.02 8.29 1.33
CA GLU A 67 2.47 8.18 1.52
C GLU A 67 3.06 7.12 0.58
N PHE A 68 2.40 5.96 0.46
CA PHE A 68 2.85 4.90 -0.44
C PHE A 68 2.88 5.37 -1.90
N ARG A 69 1.83 6.05 -2.37
CA ARG A 69 1.79 6.64 -3.71
C ARG A 69 2.89 7.68 -3.91
N ALA A 70 3.13 8.56 -2.93
CA ALA A 70 4.20 9.54 -2.99
C ALA A 70 5.59 8.89 -3.10
N ALA A 71 5.78 7.72 -2.50
CA ALA A 71 7.03 6.95 -2.62
C ALA A 71 7.19 6.25 -3.98
N LEU A 72 6.16 6.17 -4.84
CA LEU A 72 6.23 5.48 -6.14
C LEU A 72 6.59 6.38 -7.33
N ASP A 73 6.61 7.69 -7.12
CA ASP A 73 7.02 8.71 -8.09
C ASP A 73 8.49 9.12 -7.88
#